data_AF-A0A9X1QJS1-F1
#
_entry.id   AF-A0A9X1QJS1-F1
#
_cell.length_a   1.000
_cell.length_b   1.000
_cell.length_c   1.000
_cell.angle_alpha   90.00
_cell.angle_beta   90.00
_cell.angle_gamma   90.00
#
_symmetry.space_group_name_H-M   'P 1'
#
loop_
_entity.id
_entity.type
_entity.pdbx_description
1 polymer ?
#
loop_
_entity_poly.entity_id
_entity_poly.type
_entity_poly.pdbx_seq_one_letter_code
_entity_poly.pdbx_strand_id
1 'polypeptide(L)'
;MIDRKNLWLTLGFVAGLLLTGVPYWRLPYNADFFSDPLVLAGFVGLGAVTAMLAASGIARLSRIFWIMLAAFPAAVAIRVVVETAQDPTDHNLWPFELILAALFSLVAIVPGLLVGALVRRLGR
;
A
#
# COMPACT_ATOMS: atom_id res chain seq x y z
N MET A 1 0.23 -24.15 -9.79
CA MET A 1 1.58 -23.55 -9.90
C MET A 1 1.40 -22.05 -10.15
N ILE A 2 1.90 -21.16 -9.28
CA ILE A 2 1.74 -19.70 -9.46
C ILE A 2 2.72 -19.26 -10.55
N ASP A 3 2.23 -18.56 -11.58
CA ASP A 3 3.13 -18.02 -12.61
C ASP A 3 4.03 -16.92 -12.04
N ARG A 4 5.21 -16.74 -12.66
CA ARG A 4 6.23 -15.79 -12.19
C ARG A 4 5.65 -14.39 -11.98
N LYS A 5 4.80 -13.90 -12.89
CA LYS A 5 4.22 -12.56 -12.80
C LYS A 5 3.32 -12.43 -11.57
N ASN A 6 2.42 -13.39 -11.36
CA ASN A 6 1.52 -13.39 -10.21
C ASN A 6 2.32 -13.50 -8.91
N LEU A 7 3.38 -14.30 -8.88
CA LEU A 7 4.27 -14.38 -7.72
C LEU A 7 4.85 -13.00 -7.36
N TRP A 8 5.46 -12.29 -8.33
CA TRP A 8 6.04 -10.96 -8.06
C TRP A 8 5.00 -9.91 -7.68
N LEU A 9 3.80 -9.95 -8.26
CA LEU A 9 2.71 -9.05 -7.88
C LEU A 9 2.21 -9.35 -6.47
N THR A 10 2.09 -10.62 -6.08
CA THR A 10 1.74 -11.02 -4.71
C THR A 10 2.81 -10.60 -3.72
N LEU A 11 4.09 -10.82 -4.03
CA LEU A 11 5.20 -10.37 -3.18
C LEU A 11 5.22 -8.85 -3.03
N GLY A 12 4.96 -8.12 -4.12
CA GLY A 12 4.84 -6.66 -4.09
C GLY A 12 3.70 -6.18 -3.22
N PHE A 13 2.52 -6.80 -3.34
CA PHE A 13 1.38 -6.52 -2.47
C PHE A 13 1.71 -6.77 -0.99
N VAL A 14 2.27 -7.95 -0.67
CA VAL A 14 2.64 -8.30 0.71
C VAL A 14 3.69 -7.34 1.25
N ALA A 15 4.69 -6.97 0.46
CA ALA A 15 5.68 -5.98 0.84
C ALA A 15 5.03 -4.62 1.13
N GLY A 16 4.18 -4.12 0.24
CA GLY A 16 3.46 -2.86 0.43
C GLY A 16 2.53 -2.87 1.66
N LEU A 17 1.83 -3.98 1.87
CA LEU A 17 0.96 -4.22 3.01
C LEU A 17 1.75 -4.16 4.32
N LEU A 18 2.90 -4.84 4.39
CA LEU A 18 3.71 -4.87 5.61
C LEU A 18 4.44 -3.55 5.86
N LEU A 19 4.97 -2.93 4.81
CA LEU A 19 5.67 -1.64 4.91
C LEU A 19 4.76 -0.54 5.45
N THR A 20 3.50 -0.51 5.03
CA THR A 20 2.52 0.48 5.50
C THR A 20 1.76 0.03 6.76
N GLY A 21 1.41 -1.25 6.83
CA GLY A 21 0.62 -1.82 7.92
C GLY A 21 1.38 -1.93 9.24
N VAL A 22 2.63 -2.43 9.24
CA VAL A 22 3.36 -2.64 10.51
C VAL A 22 3.58 -1.34 11.29
N PRO A 23 4.02 -0.22 10.68
CA PRO A 23 4.07 1.06 11.38
C PRO A 23 2.70 1.54 11.83
N TYR A 24 1.69 1.45 10.96
CA TYR A 24 0.33 1.91 11.24
C TYR A 24 -0.34 1.16 12.41
N TRP A 25 -0.19 -0.16 12.48
CA TRP A 25 -0.78 -1.00 13.55
C TRP A 25 -0.14 -0.78 14.92
N ARG A 26 1.06 -0.17 14.97
CA ARG A 26 1.72 0.16 16.25
C ARG A 26 1.22 1.47 16.84
N LEU A 27 0.50 2.27 16.07
CA LEU A 27 -0.03 3.55 16.53
C LEU A 27 -1.34 3.35 17.30
N PRO A 28 -1.55 4.08 18.41
CA PRO A 28 -2.87 4.22 19.02
C PRO A 28 -3.90 4.70 18.01
N TYR A 29 -5.16 4.30 18.19
CA TYR A 29 -6.26 4.62 17.26
C TYR A 29 -6.42 6.13 17.01
N ASN A 30 -6.17 6.96 18.03
CA ASN A 30 -6.30 8.41 18.00
C ASN A 30 -4.98 9.16 17.68
N ALA A 31 -3.93 8.45 17.28
CA ALA A 31 -2.65 9.08 16.97
C ALA A 31 -2.70 9.84 15.63
N ASP A 32 -1.99 10.96 15.57
CA ASP A 32 -1.73 11.64 14.31
C ASP A 32 -0.70 10.83 13.50
N PHE A 33 -1.19 10.03 12.54
CA PHE A 33 -0.31 9.15 11.78
C PHE A 33 0.61 9.90 10.80
N PHE A 34 0.26 11.15 10.41
CA PHE A 34 1.02 11.88 9.39
C PHE A 34 2.36 12.42 9.90
N SER A 35 2.48 12.59 11.21
CA SER A 35 3.70 13.06 11.84
C SER A 35 4.64 11.91 12.23
N ASP A 36 4.20 10.64 12.12
CA ASP A 36 5.01 9.49 12.47
C ASP A 36 6.05 9.16 11.37
N PRO A 37 7.37 9.22 11.67
CA PRO A 37 8.41 8.96 10.68
C PRO A 37 8.42 7.53 10.12
N LEU A 38 8.00 6.53 10.90
CA LEU A 38 7.96 5.14 10.45
C LEU A 38 6.82 4.91 9.48
N VAL A 39 5.67 5.55 9.70
CA VAL A 39 4.56 5.52 8.75
C VAL A 39 4.96 6.18 7.42
N LEU A 40 5.57 7.37 7.48
CA LEU A 40 6.09 8.05 6.28
C LEU A 40 7.11 7.18 5.53
N ALA A 41 8.05 6.54 6.24
CA ALA A 41 8.99 5.60 5.65
C ALA A 41 8.31 4.41 4.99
N GLY A 42 7.22 3.89 5.59
CA GLY A 42 6.37 2.85 5.01
C GLY A 42 5.77 3.25 3.66
N PHE A 43 5.24 4.47 3.55
CA PHE A 43 4.72 5.00 2.28
C PHE A 43 5.80 5.23 1.23
N VAL A 44 6.99 5.70 1.63
CA VAL A 44 8.15 5.78 0.72
C VAL A 44 8.51 4.38 0.20
N GLY A 45 8.53 3.38 1.08
CA GLY A 45 8.74 1.98 0.72
C GLY A 45 7.69 1.46 -0.26
N LEU A 46 6.40 1.74 -0.04
CA LEU A 46 5.31 1.40 -0.96
C LEU A 46 5.53 2.00 -2.35
N GLY A 47 5.92 3.28 -2.42
CA GLY A 47 6.27 3.95 -3.67
C GLY A 47 7.46 3.30 -4.37
N ALA A 48 8.52 2.96 -3.62
CA ALA A 48 9.71 2.29 -4.15
C ALA A 48 9.40 0.91 -4.74
N VAL A 49 8.64 0.07 -4.02
CA VAL A 49 8.19 -1.24 -4.52
C VAL A 49 7.35 -1.09 -5.78
N THR A 50 6.45 -0.11 -5.81
CA THR A 50 5.63 0.20 -7.00
C THR A 50 6.51 0.58 -8.20
N ALA A 51 7.53 1.42 -7.98
CA ALA A 51 8.49 1.81 -9.02
C ALA A 51 9.28 0.61 -9.56
N MET A 52 9.77 -0.27 -8.68
CA MET A 52 10.52 -1.46 -9.08
C MET A 52 9.66 -2.40 -9.94
N LEU A 53 8.41 -2.65 -9.53
CA LEU A 53 7.48 -3.46 -10.31
C LEU A 53 7.19 -2.83 -11.68
N ALA A 54 6.95 -1.52 -11.72
CA ALA A 54 6.69 -0.81 -12.97
C ALA A 54 7.91 -0.81 -13.92
N ALA A 55 9.11 -0.60 -13.38
CA ALA A 55 10.38 -0.61 -14.11
C ALA A 55 10.68 -1.99 -14.71
N SER A 56 10.41 -3.06 -13.97
CA SER A 56 10.65 -4.45 -14.44
C SER A 56 9.83 -4.84 -15.66
N GLY A 57 8.74 -4.13 -15.95
CA GLY A 57 7.83 -4.43 -17.04
C GLY A 57 7.08 -5.77 -16.91
N ILE A 58 7.09 -6.39 -15.73
CA ILE A 58 6.52 -7.73 -15.49
C ILE A 58 5.00 -7.81 -15.69
N ALA A 59 4.30 -6.68 -15.58
CA ALA A 59 2.87 -6.57 -15.76
C ALA A 59 2.48 -5.24 -16.44
N ARG A 60 1.20 -5.14 -16.83
CA ARG A 60 0.60 -3.87 -17.28
C ARG A 60 0.57 -2.90 -16.09
N LEU A 61 0.85 -1.61 -16.35
CA LEU A 61 0.87 -0.58 -15.31
C LEU A 61 -0.46 -0.49 -14.55
N SER A 62 -1.59 -0.64 -15.24
CA SER A 62 -2.92 -0.64 -14.60
C SER A 62 -3.08 -1.78 -13.57
N ARG A 63 -2.50 -2.96 -13.84
CA ARG A 63 -2.56 -4.09 -12.91
C ARG A 63 -1.66 -3.86 -11.69
N ILE A 64 -0.48 -3.25 -11.90
CA ILE A 64 0.41 -2.86 -10.79
C ILE A 64 -0.29 -1.80 -9.93
N PHE A 65 -0.88 -0.78 -10.57
CA PHE A 65 -1.63 0.28 -9.90
C PHE A 65 -2.69 -0.27 -8.95
N TRP A 66 -3.62 -1.10 -9.43
CA TRP A 66 -4.70 -1.62 -8.58
C TRP A 66 -4.21 -2.50 -7.44
N ILE A 67 -3.17 -3.31 -7.68
CA ILE A 67 -2.61 -4.20 -6.65
C ILE A 67 -1.91 -3.38 -5.57
N MET A 68 -1.08 -2.41 -5.96
CA MET A 68 -0.36 -1.59 -4.98
C MET A 68 -1.29 -0.61 -4.26
N LEU A 69 -2.34 -0.11 -4.93
CA LEU A 69 -3.38 0.73 -4.31
C LEU A 69 -4.11 0.01 -3.18
N ALA A 70 -4.33 -1.30 -3.31
CA ALA A 70 -5.04 -2.09 -2.31
C ALA A 70 -4.21 -2.38 -1.05
N ALA A 71 -2.89 -2.13 -1.06
CA ALA A 71 -2.00 -2.54 0.01
C ALA A 71 -2.33 -1.88 1.38
N PHE A 72 -2.41 -0.55 1.44
CA PHE A 72 -2.71 0.14 2.69
C PHE A 72 -4.20 0.05 3.09
N PRO A 73 -5.19 0.13 2.18
CA PRO A 73 -6.58 -0.19 2.51
C PRO A 73 -6.75 -1.57 3.13
N ALA A 74 -5.99 -2.58 2.67
CA ALA A 74 -5.99 -3.89 3.30
C ALA A 74 -5.41 -3.84 4.73
N ALA A 75 -4.37 -3.05 4.99
CA ALA A 75 -3.86 -2.85 6.35
C ALA A 75 -4.89 -2.20 7.28
N VAL A 76 -5.61 -1.19 6.79
CA VAL A 76 -6.70 -0.54 7.54
C VAL A 76 -7.85 -1.51 7.77
N ALA A 77 -8.27 -2.27 6.76
CA ALA A 77 -9.31 -3.29 6.91
C ALA A 77 -8.94 -4.35 7.95
N ILE A 78 -7.68 -4.80 8.01
CA ILE A 78 -7.20 -5.72 9.03
C ILE A 78 -7.35 -5.09 10.43
N ARG A 79 -6.93 -3.84 10.59
CA ARG A 79 -7.06 -3.13 11.88
C ARG A 79 -8.52 -3.02 12.31
N VAL A 80 -9.40 -2.56 11.41
CA VAL A 80 -10.84 -2.45 11.65
C VAL A 80 -11.40 -3.79 12.13
N VAL A 81 -11.11 -4.89 11.43
CA VAL A 81 -11.61 -6.22 11.83
C VAL A 81 -11.11 -6.64 13.21
N VAL A 82 -9.84 -6.38 13.53
CA VAL A 82 -9.25 -6.76 14.83
C VAL A 82 -9.77 -5.91 15.97
N GLU A 83 -9.81 -4.58 15.81
CA GLU A 83 -10.23 -3.64 16.85
C GLU A 83 -11.76 -3.69 17.05
N THR A 84 -12.58 -3.75 15.98
CA THR A 84 -14.04 -3.92 16.10
C THR A 84 -14.43 -5.27 16.73
N ALA A 85 -13.62 -6.32 16.59
CA ALA A 85 -13.85 -7.60 17.27
C ALA A 85 -13.57 -7.53 18.79
N GLN A 86 -12.76 -6.56 19.24
CA GLN A 86 -12.47 -6.31 20.64
C GLN A 86 -13.47 -5.32 21.26
N ASP A 87 -13.77 -4.24 20.54
CA ASP A 87 -14.79 -3.25 20.90
C ASP A 87 -15.61 -2.87 19.65
N PRO A 88 -16.88 -3.30 19.55
CA PRO A 88 -17.74 -2.99 18.40
C PRO A 88 -18.03 -1.49 18.20
N THR A 89 -17.70 -0.64 19.18
CA THR A 89 -17.87 0.81 19.07
C THR A 89 -16.67 1.50 18.41
N ASP A 90 -15.57 0.79 18.19
CA ASP A 90 -14.43 1.26 17.41
C ASP A 90 -14.72 1.21 15.90
N HIS A 91 -14.13 2.15 15.14
CA HIS A 91 -14.22 2.22 13.68
C HIS A 91 -15.65 2.37 13.09
N ASN A 92 -16.54 3.12 13.75
CA ASN A 92 -17.87 3.43 13.22
C ASN A 92 -17.87 4.12 11.84
N LEU A 93 -16.71 4.66 11.42
CA LEU A 93 -16.49 5.34 10.15
C LEU A 93 -15.59 4.53 9.20
N TRP A 94 -15.43 3.22 9.41
CA TRP A 94 -14.53 2.37 8.62
C TRP A 94 -14.68 2.52 7.09
N PRO A 95 -15.87 2.74 6.48
CA PRO A 95 -15.94 2.94 5.04
C PRO A 95 -15.16 4.18 4.59
N PHE A 96 -15.20 5.26 5.38
CA PHE A 96 -14.42 6.46 5.11
C PHE A 96 -12.93 6.24 5.36
N GLU A 97 -12.56 5.47 6.39
CA GLU A 97 -11.16 5.12 6.64
C GLU A 97 -10.53 4.38 5.46
N LEU A 98 -11.26 3.43 4.85
CA LEU A 98 -10.78 2.73 3.66
C LEU A 98 -10.64 3.65 2.44
N ILE A 99 -11.57 4.58 2.24
CA ILE A 99 -11.50 5.58 1.16
C ILE A 99 -10.27 6.48 1.37
N LEU A 100 -10.07 6.98 2.59
CA LEU A 100 -8.92 7.80 2.93
C LEU A 100 -7.60 7.02 2.77
N ALA A 101 -7.56 5.76 3.20
CA ALA A 101 -6.41 4.88 3.00
C ALA A 101 -6.06 4.70 1.52
N ALA A 102 -7.06 4.57 0.65
CA ALA A 102 -6.85 4.51 -0.79
C ALA A 102 -6.30 5.84 -1.32
N LEU A 103 -6.86 6.98 -0.88
CA LEU A 103 -6.38 8.30 -1.27
C LEU A 103 -4.92 8.54 -0.83
N PHE A 104 -4.53 8.14 0.38
CA PHE A 104 -3.14 8.24 0.83
C PHE A 104 -2.21 7.30 0.06
N SER A 105 -2.69 6.11 -0.29
CA SER A 105 -1.92 5.19 -1.14
C SER A 105 -1.59 5.83 -2.49
N LEU A 106 -2.49 6.63 -3.08
CA LEU A 106 -2.23 7.34 -4.34
C LEU A 106 -0.98 8.22 -4.27
N VAL A 107 -0.76 8.90 -3.14
CA VAL A 107 0.39 9.79 -2.91
C VAL A 107 1.71 9.03 -3.04
N ALA A 108 1.76 7.76 -2.62
CA ALA A 108 2.95 6.92 -2.75
C ALA A 108 3.04 6.20 -4.11
N ILE A 109 1.94 5.59 -4.56
CA ILE A 109 1.99 4.69 -5.73
C ILE A 109 2.05 5.46 -7.04
N VAL A 110 1.44 6.64 -7.17
CA VAL A 110 1.43 7.38 -8.44
C VAL A 110 2.84 7.85 -8.81
N PRO A 111 3.61 8.52 -7.92
CA PRO A 111 5.01 8.84 -8.20
C PRO A 111 5.84 7.60 -8.51
N GLY A 112 5.68 6.52 -7.74
CA GLY A 112 6.39 5.27 -7.97
C GLY A 112 6.10 4.69 -9.36
N LEU A 113 4.83 4.62 -9.75
CA LEU A 113 4.40 4.11 -11.05
C LEU A 113 4.96 4.97 -12.20
N LEU A 114 4.94 6.30 -12.06
CA LEU A 114 5.50 7.23 -13.04
C LEU A 114 7.02 7.07 -13.20
N VAL A 115 7.75 7.03 -12.09
CA VAL A 115 9.21 6.81 -12.08
C VAL A 115 9.54 5.47 -12.73
N GLY A 116 8.88 4.39 -12.32
CA GLY A 116 9.13 3.07 -12.90
C GLY A 116 8.77 3.00 -14.40
N ALA A 117 7.69 3.66 -14.82
CA ALA A 117 7.34 3.76 -16.24
C ALA A 117 8.38 4.53 -17.06
N LEU A 118 8.92 5.62 -16.50
CA LEU A 118 9.99 6.40 -17.13
C LEU A 118 11.27 5.57 -17.26
N VAL A 119 11.71 4.91 -16.18
CA VAL A 119 12.89 4.02 -16.19
C VAL A 119 12.74 2.94 -17.25
N ARG A 120 11.58 2.28 -17.29
CA ARG A 120 11.27 1.26 -18.30
C ARG A 120 11.34 1.80 -19.73
N ARG A 121 10.94 3.06 -19.94
CA ARG A 121 10.96 3.70 -21.26
C ARG A 121 12.37 4.07 -21.71
N LEU A 122 13.22 4.53 -20.78
CA LEU A 122 14.60 4.93 -21.08
C LEU A 122 15.55 3.73 -21.25
N GLY A 123 15.26 2.60 -20.63
CA GLY A 123 16.03 1.36 -20.77
C GLY A 123 15.67 0.51 -22.01
N ARG A 124 14.81 1.01 -22.89
CA ARG A 124 14.44 0.40 -24.17
C ARG A 124 15.05 1.19 -25.31
#